data_AF-A0A7W4AY95-F1
#
_entry.id   AF-A0A7W4AY95-F1
#
_cell.length_a   1.000
_cell.length_b   1.000
_cell.length_c   1.000
_cell.angle_alpha   90.00
_cell.angle_beta   90.00
_cell.angle_gamma   90.00
#
_symmetry.space_group_name_H-M   'P 1'
#
loop_
_entity.id
_entity.type
_entity.pdbx_description
1 polymer ?
#
loop_
_entity_poly.entity_id
_entity_poly.type
_entity_poly.pdbx_seq_one_letter_code
_entity_poly.pdbx_strand_id
1 'polypeptide(L)'
;MWIFTVSALCASMTARAEDAAEKAFTDELIECAAYYQISSEAIGAMNAPQMKAVGDRLKTSAVDAVAIAGKYRAPAQVEKDVIAAKQQQIDKLAGSNNLGGLMAKYKDSCKSIVTEPQKRLDYWTMATM
;
A
#
# COMPACT_ATOMS: atom_id res chain seq x y z
N MET A 1 34.04 36.08 32.70
CA MET A 1 33.13 36.43 31.60
C MET A 1 32.28 35.20 31.30
N TRP A 2 30.99 35.24 31.63
CA TRP A 2 29.98 34.28 31.13
C TRP A 2 29.89 34.45 29.60
N ILE A 3 29.56 33.45 28.76
CA ILE A 3 28.22 32.89 28.57
C ILE A 3 28.36 31.50 27.93
N PHE A 4 27.75 30.51 28.59
CA PHE A 4 27.42 29.20 28.04
C PHE A 4 26.10 29.29 27.25
N THR A 5 25.95 28.39 26.26
CA THR A 5 24.70 27.84 25.71
C THR A 5 23.70 28.80 25.08
N VAL A 6 23.47 28.66 23.77
CA VAL A 6 22.17 28.36 23.15
C VAL A 6 22.42 27.82 21.74
N SER A 7 21.93 26.61 21.44
CA SER A 7 21.24 26.24 20.17
C SER A 7 21.24 24.73 19.99
N ALA A 8 20.28 24.04 20.61
CA ALA A 8 19.96 22.66 20.29
C ALA A 8 18.45 22.45 20.47
N LEU A 9 17.65 22.85 19.48
CA LEU A 9 16.21 22.54 19.41
C LEU A 9 15.72 22.68 17.96
N CYS A 10 16.09 21.75 17.07
CA CYS A 10 15.50 21.64 15.72
C CYS A 10 15.35 20.18 15.22
N ALA A 11 15.28 19.17 16.10
CA ALA A 11 15.22 17.76 15.67
C ALA A 11 13.81 17.13 15.70
N SER A 12 12.77 17.85 16.13
CA SER A 12 11.46 17.23 16.43
C SER A 12 10.46 17.23 15.28
N MET A 13 10.69 18.01 14.21
CA MET A 13 9.74 18.12 13.09
C MET A 13 9.95 17.04 12.03
N THR A 14 11.20 16.65 11.77
CA THR A 14 11.56 15.67 10.74
C THR A 14 11.05 14.27 11.07
N ALA A 15 11.15 13.85 12.35
CA ALA A 15 10.70 12.53 12.78
C ALA A 15 9.18 12.34 12.61
N ARG A 16 8.36 13.38 12.83
CA ARG A 16 6.90 13.30 12.67
C ARG A 16 6.46 13.24 11.21
N ALA A 17 7.17 13.94 10.33
CA ALA A 17 6.90 13.91 8.90
C ALA A 17 7.26 12.55 8.29
N GLU A 18 8.36 11.95 8.75
CA GLU A 18 8.79 10.59 8.40
C GLU A 18 7.75 9.55 8.83
N ASP A 19 7.31 9.58 10.09
CA ASP A 19 6.25 8.69 10.59
C ASP A 19 4.94 8.81 9.79
N ALA A 20 4.56 10.04 9.42
CA ALA A 20 3.35 10.30 8.63
C ALA A 20 3.49 9.79 7.18
N ALA A 21 4.67 9.97 6.57
CA ALA A 21 4.97 9.50 5.22
C ALA A 21 4.97 7.98 5.15
N GLU A 22 5.68 7.32 6.07
CA GLU A 22 5.71 5.87 6.18
C GLU A 22 4.32 5.30 6.43
N LYS A 23 3.52 5.95 7.28
CA LYS A 23 2.14 5.53 7.50
C LYS A 23 1.31 5.62 6.22
N ALA A 24 1.33 6.75 5.52
CA ALA A 24 0.54 6.95 4.29
C ALA A 24 0.97 6.00 3.17
N PHE A 25 2.28 5.83 2.99
CA PHE A 25 2.87 4.87 2.07
C PHE A 25 2.45 3.43 2.40
N THR A 26 2.49 3.06 3.68
CA THR A 26 2.08 1.73 4.12
C THR A 26 0.58 1.52 3.89
N ASP A 27 -0.27 2.49 4.22
CA ASP A 27 -1.72 2.39 3.99
C ASP A 27 -2.04 2.19 2.49
N GLU A 28 -1.30 2.85 1.60
CA GLU A 28 -1.46 2.66 0.15
C GLU A 28 -1.02 1.25 -0.31
N LEU A 29 0.08 0.72 0.24
CA LEU A 29 0.49 -0.67 -0.02
C LEU A 29 -0.54 -1.69 0.47
N ILE A 30 -1.19 -1.43 1.61
CA ILE A 30 -2.28 -2.26 2.13
C ILE A 30 -3.47 -2.27 1.16
N GLU A 31 -3.88 -1.09 0.65
CA GLU A 31 -4.93 -1.01 -0.36
C GLU A 31 -4.55 -1.77 -1.65
N CYS A 32 -3.29 -1.70 -2.06
CA CYS A 32 -2.80 -2.41 -3.23
C CYS A 32 -2.75 -3.92 -3.04
N ALA A 33 -2.31 -4.41 -1.88
CA ALA A 33 -2.36 -5.82 -1.54
C ALA A 33 -3.80 -6.36 -1.59
N ALA A 34 -4.75 -5.62 -1.00
CA ALA A 34 -6.17 -5.97 -1.05
C ALA A 34 -6.71 -6.02 -2.50
N TYR A 35 -6.40 -5.00 -3.31
CA TYR A 35 -6.77 -4.95 -4.72
C TYR A 35 -6.26 -6.16 -5.50
N TYR A 36 -4.98 -6.50 -5.33
CA TYR A 36 -4.36 -7.63 -6.01
C TYR A 36 -4.95 -8.97 -5.57
N GLN A 37 -5.25 -9.15 -4.28
CA GLN A 37 -5.94 -10.34 -3.78
C GLN A 37 -7.31 -10.49 -4.44
N ILE A 38 -8.17 -9.45 -4.37
CA ILE A 38 -9.51 -9.46 -4.97
C ILE A 38 -9.42 -9.78 -6.47
N SER A 39 -8.51 -9.11 -7.18
CA SER A 39 -8.37 -9.26 -8.62
C SER A 39 -7.86 -10.64 -9.02
N SER A 40 -6.90 -11.20 -8.28
CA SER A 40 -6.39 -12.55 -8.52
C SER A 40 -7.45 -13.62 -8.27
N GLU A 41 -8.24 -13.48 -7.20
CA GLU A 41 -9.34 -14.37 -6.86
C GLU A 41 -10.46 -14.32 -7.90
N ALA A 42 -10.84 -13.11 -8.31
CA ALA A 42 -11.86 -12.91 -9.34
C ALA A 42 -11.42 -13.53 -10.68
N ILE A 43 -10.17 -13.29 -11.11
CA ILE A 43 -9.63 -13.90 -12.34
C ILE A 43 -9.57 -15.43 -12.22
N GLY A 44 -9.16 -15.96 -11.05
CA GLY A 44 -9.12 -17.39 -10.78
C GLY A 44 -10.50 -18.05 -10.88
N ALA A 45 -11.56 -17.36 -10.43
CA ALA A 45 -12.93 -17.85 -10.48
C ALA A 45 -13.54 -17.83 -11.89
N MET A 46 -12.98 -17.08 -12.85
CA MET A 46 -13.49 -16.99 -14.22
C MET A 46 -13.28 -18.26 -15.06
N ASN A 47 -12.57 -19.27 -14.56
CA ASN A 47 -12.26 -20.52 -15.27
C ASN A 47 -11.72 -20.29 -16.70
N ALA A 48 -10.90 -19.25 -16.88
CA ALA A 48 -10.32 -18.83 -18.16
C ALA A 48 -8.82 -19.16 -18.21
N PRO A 49 -8.38 -20.27 -18.86
CA PRO A 49 -6.99 -20.72 -18.83
C PRO A 49 -5.98 -19.68 -19.33
N GLN A 50 -6.36 -18.87 -20.33
CA GLN A 50 -5.56 -17.78 -20.87
C GLN A 50 -5.26 -16.67 -19.85
N MET A 51 -6.10 -16.52 -18.82
CA MET A 51 -5.94 -15.52 -17.76
C MET A 51 -5.19 -16.07 -16.54
N LYS A 52 -4.87 -17.37 -16.49
CA LYS A 52 -4.19 -17.98 -15.34
C LYS A 52 -2.88 -17.28 -14.99
N ALA A 53 -2.04 -17.02 -15.98
CA ALA A 53 -0.77 -16.31 -15.77
C ALA A 53 -0.96 -14.88 -15.26
N VAL A 54 -2.09 -14.23 -15.57
CA VAL A 54 -2.44 -12.91 -15.03
C VAL A 54 -2.78 -13.04 -13.55
N GLY A 55 -3.67 -13.97 -13.19
CA GLY A 55 -4.05 -14.23 -11.80
C GLY A 55 -2.85 -14.57 -10.92
N ASP A 56 -1.95 -15.44 -11.42
CA ASP A 56 -0.74 -15.84 -10.70
C ASP A 56 0.21 -14.64 -10.47
N ARG A 57 0.39 -13.76 -11.47
CA ARG A 57 1.17 -12.52 -11.31
C ARG A 57 0.56 -11.57 -10.29
N LEU A 58 -0.77 -11.39 -10.29
CA LEU A 58 -1.43 -10.53 -9.31
C LEU A 58 -1.28 -11.08 -7.90
N LYS A 59 -1.34 -12.40 -7.72
CA LYS A 59 -1.08 -13.05 -6.44
C LYS A 59 0.35 -12.75 -5.93
N THR A 60 1.35 -12.80 -6.82
CA THR A 60 2.71 -12.38 -6.47
C THR A 60 2.77 -10.90 -6.07
N SER A 61 2.14 -10.01 -6.85
CA SER A 61 2.11 -8.58 -6.52
C SER A 61 1.43 -8.29 -5.17
N ALA A 62 0.43 -9.08 -4.76
CA ALA A 62 -0.14 -8.98 -3.41
C ALA A 62 0.88 -9.34 -2.32
N VAL A 63 1.66 -10.40 -2.53
CA VAL A 63 2.73 -10.82 -1.60
C VAL A 63 3.82 -9.74 -1.52
N ASP A 64 4.22 -9.18 -2.66
CA ASP A 64 5.24 -8.13 -2.72
C ASP A 64 4.77 -6.88 -1.96
N ALA A 65 3.52 -6.44 -2.18
CA ALA A 65 2.96 -5.29 -1.47
C ALA A 65 2.93 -5.49 0.06
N VAL A 66 2.54 -6.69 0.53
CA VAL A 66 2.59 -7.07 1.94
C VAL A 66 4.02 -7.06 2.48
N ALA A 67 4.97 -7.60 1.73
CA ALA A 67 6.37 -7.66 2.14
C ALA A 67 6.99 -6.26 2.24
N ILE A 68 6.63 -5.33 1.35
CA ILE A 68 7.08 -3.93 1.43
C ILE A 68 6.42 -3.25 2.64
N ALA A 69 5.10 -3.40 2.84
CA ALA A 69 4.40 -2.83 3.99
C ALA A 69 4.97 -3.32 5.33
N GLY A 70 5.37 -4.59 5.40
CA GLY A 70 6.00 -5.21 6.57
C GLY A 70 7.33 -4.62 6.99
N LYS A 71 7.96 -3.77 6.16
CA LYS A 71 9.16 -3.00 6.54
C LYS A 71 8.86 -1.83 7.47
N TYR A 72 7.63 -1.32 7.43
CA TYR A 72 7.21 -0.08 8.12
C TYR A 72 6.09 -0.31 9.14
N ARG A 73 5.43 -1.47 9.09
CA ARG A 73 4.37 -1.87 10.02
C ARG A 73 4.54 -3.32 10.44
N ALA A 74 4.23 -3.60 11.70
CA ALA A 74 4.35 -4.95 12.25
C ALA A 74 3.58 -5.97 11.39
N PRO A 75 4.16 -7.15 11.06
CA PRO A 75 3.53 -8.12 10.16
C PRO A 75 2.11 -8.52 10.55
N ALA A 76 1.86 -8.75 11.85
CA ALA A 76 0.53 -9.09 12.36
C ALA A 76 -0.51 -7.96 12.17
N GLN A 77 -0.06 -6.70 12.17
CA GLN A 77 -0.92 -5.57 11.88
C GLN A 77 -1.15 -5.41 10.38
N VAL A 78 -0.11 -5.60 9.56
CA VAL A 78 -0.23 -5.63 8.09
C VAL A 78 -1.28 -6.66 7.66
N GLU A 79 -1.24 -7.88 8.18
CA GLU A 79 -2.22 -8.93 7.86
C GLU A 79 -3.66 -8.49 8.19
N LYS A 80 -3.87 -7.95 9.40
CA LYS A 80 -5.18 -7.44 9.84
C LYS A 80 -5.67 -6.31 8.93
N ASP A 81 -4.79 -5.38 8.59
CA ASP A 81 -5.13 -4.22 7.79
C ASP A 81 -5.44 -4.61 6.34
N VAL A 82 -4.74 -5.60 5.77
CA VAL A 82 -5.06 -6.14 4.44
C VAL A 82 -6.43 -6.81 4.43
N ILE A 83 -6.76 -7.61 5.45
CA ILE A 83 -8.09 -8.23 5.58
C ILE A 83 -9.17 -7.14 5.65
N ALA A 84 -8.95 -6.12 6.47
CA ALA A 84 -9.88 -5.01 6.60
C ALA A 84 -10.05 -4.21 5.28
N ALA A 85 -8.94 -3.87 4.62
CA ALA A 85 -8.95 -3.15 3.35
C ALA A 85 -9.62 -3.96 2.24
N LYS A 86 -9.38 -5.28 2.20
CA LYS A 86 -10.05 -6.20 1.28
C LYS A 86 -11.56 -6.17 1.49
N GLN A 87 -12.02 -6.31 2.74
CA GLN A 87 -13.44 -6.24 3.04
C GLN A 87 -14.04 -4.89 2.64
N GLN A 88 -13.38 -3.78 2.97
CA GLN A 88 -13.83 -2.44 2.59
C GLN A 88 -13.91 -2.24 1.06
N GLN A 89 -12.95 -2.77 0.30
CA GLN A 89 -13.01 -2.71 -1.16
C GLN A 89 -14.16 -3.56 -1.71
N ILE A 90 -14.40 -4.75 -1.16
CA ILE A 90 -15.54 -5.61 -1.52
C ILE A 90 -16.87 -4.92 -1.22
N ASP A 91 -17.01 -4.31 -0.04
CA ASP A 91 -18.23 -3.61 0.37
C ASP A 91 -18.53 -2.44 -0.58
N LYS A 92 -17.49 -1.70 -0.99
CA LYS A 92 -17.59 -0.61 -1.98
C LYS A 92 -17.98 -1.10 -3.38
N LEU A 93 -17.77 -2.37 -3.71
CA LEU A 93 -18.25 -2.97 -4.96
C LEU A 93 -19.76 -3.24 -4.93
N ALA A 94 -20.41 -3.17 -3.76
CA ALA A 94 -21.87 -3.19 -3.58
C ALA A 94 -22.59 -4.34 -4.32
N GLY A 95 -21.98 -5.52 -4.38
CA GLY A 95 -22.54 -6.70 -5.06
C GLY A 95 -22.51 -6.64 -6.60
N SER A 96 -22.05 -5.53 -7.18
CA SER A 96 -21.65 -5.53 -8.59
C SER A 96 -20.30 -6.25 -8.69
N ASN A 97 -20.19 -7.24 -9.58
CA ASN A 97 -18.90 -7.82 -9.96
C ASN A 97 -18.04 -6.82 -10.76
N ASN A 98 -18.03 -5.55 -10.36
CA ASN A 98 -17.37 -4.45 -11.06
C ASN A 98 -15.87 -4.42 -10.77
N LEU A 99 -15.22 -5.54 -11.08
CA LEU A 99 -13.77 -5.64 -11.10
C LEU A 99 -13.14 -4.57 -12.00
N GLY A 100 -13.82 -4.18 -13.08
CA GLY A 100 -13.37 -3.10 -13.97
C GLY A 100 -13.17 -1.77 -13.26
N GLY A 101 -14.10 -1.36 -12.38
CA GLY A 101 -13.97 -0.16 -11.56
C GLY A 101 -12.82 -0.24 -10.56
N LEU A 102 -12.64 -1.40 -9.92
CA LEU A 102 -11.52 -1.64 -9.01
C LEU A 102 -10.17 -1.53 -9.75
N MET A 103 -10.06 -2.18 -10.91
CA MET A 103 -8.88 -2.11 -11.76
C MET A 103 -8.60 -0.69 -12.24
N ALA A 104 -9.62 0.06 -12.68
CA ALA A 104 -9.44 1.44 -13.13
C ALA A 104 -8.87 2.34 -12.03
N LYS A 105 -9.26 2.11 -10.77
CA LYS A 105 -8.77 2.89 -9.63
C LYS A 105 -7.35 2.51 -9.21
N TYR A 106 -7.03 1.22 -9.20
CA TYR A 106 -5.84 0.72 -8.50
C TYR A 106 -4.73 0.20 -9.43
N LYS A 107 -5.03 -0.19 -10.66
CA LYS A 107 -4.07 -0.93 -11.51
C LYS A 107 -2.73 -0.21 -11.69
N ASP A 108 -2.78 1.06 -12.10
CA ASP A 108 -1.56 1.78 -12.49
C ASP A 108 -0.81 2.32 -11.27
N SER A 109 -1.54 2.85 -10.28
CA SER A 109 -0.97 3.32 -9.01
C SER A 109 -0.32 2.17 -8.24
N CYS A 110 -1.01 1.04 -8.10
CA CYS A 110 -0.49 -0.12 -7.39
C CYS A 110 0.69 -0.78 -8.10
N LYS A 111 0.70 -0.77 -9.44
CA LYS A 111 1.87 -1.21 -10.18
C LYS A 111 3.06 -0.31 -9.86
N SER A 112 2.88 1.01 -9.93
CA SER A 112 3.95 1.97 -9.70
C SER A 112 4.53 1.89 -8.28
N ILE A 113 3.68 1.82 -7.24
CA ILE A 113 4.15 1.76 -5.85
C ILE A 113 4.94 0.47 -5.54
N VAL A 114 4.56 -0.67 -6.13
CA VAL A 114 5.28 -1.93 -5.92
C VAL A 114 6.58 -1.97 -6.72
N THR A 115 6.62 -1.41 -7.93
CA THR A 115 7.84 -1.41 -8.76
C THR A 115 8.84 -0.31 -8.38
N GLU A 116 8.36 0.83 -7.89
CA GLU A 116 9.16 1.99 -7.51
C GLU A 116 8.83 2.43 -6.06
N PRO A 117 8.97 1.56 -5.05
CA PRO A 117 8.51 1.84 -3.68
C PRO A 117 9.20 3.06 -3.06
N GLN A 118 10.51 3.21 -3.29
CA GLN A 118 11.26 4.34 -2.76
C GLN A 118 10.73 5.68 -3.30
N LYS A 119 10.50 5.76 -4.61
CA LYS A 119 9.97 6.98 -5.24
C LYS A 119 8.59 7.35 -4.69
N ARG A 120 7.76 6.35 -4.38
CA ARG A 120 6.44 6.61 -3.79
C ARG A 120 6.53 6.99 -2.31
N LEU A 121 7.48 6.44 -1.57
CA LEU A 121 7.78 6.91 -0.22
C LEU A 121 8.29 8.35 -0.23
N ASP A 122 9.21 8.70 -1.14
CA ASP A 122 9.73 10.06 -1.29
C ASP A 122 8.61 11.08 -1.60
N TYR A 123 7.63 10.68 -2.43
CA TYR A 123 6.42 11.47 -2.64
C TYR A 123 5.67 11.75 -1.34
N TRP A 124 5.47 10.72 -0.51
CA TRP A 124 4.77 10.88 0.76
C TRP A 124 5.57 11.75 1.72
N THR A 125 6.89 11.59 1.79
CA THR A 125 7.78 12.48 2.57
C THR A 125 7.60 13.95 2.19
N MET A 126 7.49 14.25 0.90
CA MET A 126 7.23 15.62 0.44
C MET A 126 5.78 16.08 0.72
N ALA A 127 4.81 15.19 0.62
CA ALA A 127 3.40 15.49 0.80
C ALA A 127 2.98 15.63 2.27
N THR A 128 3.75 15.06 3.20
CA THR A 128 3.49 15.10 4.66
C THR A 128 4.42 16.02 5.43
N MET A 129 5.34 16.71 4.74
CA MET A 129 6.18 17.79 5.30
C MET A 129 5.37 19.04 5.66
#